data_AF-A0A1M5EEE9-F1
#
_entry.id   AF-A0A1M5EEE9-F1
#
_cell.length_a   1.000
_cell.length_b   1.000
_cell.length_c   1.000
_cell.angle_alpha   90.00
_cell.angle_beta   90.00
_cell.angle_gamma   90.00
#
_symmetry.space_group_name_H-M   'P 1'
#
loop_
_entity.id
_entity.type
_entity.pdbx_description
1 polymer ?
#
loop_
_entity_poly.entity_id
_entity_poly.type
_entity_poly.pdbx_seq_one_letter_code
_entity_poly.pdbx_strand_id
1 'polypeptide(L)'
;MSAMIEDWCLSDKSKKQYCLEHGLLASILVDKYVDYLPLYRQKQRFARENIQIASSTIDGWTKEALEETVLFDYSPTPGQLAPLSIPGTFKGYLQTDGYVVFEKYGHSKDITHLACSAHARREFEKSLDNDRPRAEKALTLIQKSYP
;
A
#
# COMPACT_ATOMS: atom_id res chain seq x y z
N MET A 1 -8.55 -4.65 29.00
CA MET A 1 -7.74 -5.80 28.51
C MET A 1 -7.32 -5.46 27.09
N SER A 2 -6.14 -4.88 26.98
CA SER A 2 -5.52 -4.38 25.76
C SER A 2 -4.72 -5.53 25.14
N ALA A 3 -5.03 -5.92 23.91
CA ALA A 3 -4.30 -6.93 23.17
C ALA A 3 -4.49 -6.70 21.66
N MET A 4 -3.85 -5.66 21.09
CA MET A 4 -3.73 -5.47 19.64
C MET A 4 -2.50 -4.60 19.25
N ILE A 5 -1.34 -4.78 19.89
CA ILE A 5 -0.07 -4.13 19.44
C ILE A 5 1.14 -5.07 19.61
N GLU A 6 1.00 -6.34 19.25
CA GLU A 6 2.15 -7.22 19.10
C GLU A 6 1.88 -8.05 17.85
N ASP A 7 2.63 -7.80 16.77
CA ASP A 7 2.98 -8.80 15.73
C ASP A 7 3.70 -8.23 14.49
N TRP A 8 4.19 -6.98 14.50
CA TRP A 8 5.17 -6.52 13.50
C TRP A 8 6.61 -6.65 14.00
N CYS A 9 6.95 -7.86 14.47
CA CYS A 9 8.31 -8.24 14.80
C CYS A 9 8.71 -9.42 13.91
N LEU A 10 9.00 -9.16 12.63
CA LEU A 10 9.58 -10.17 11.75
C LEU A 10 10.93 -10.61 12.33
N SER A 11 11.02 -11.89 12.66
CA SER A 11 12.12 -12.47 13.43
C SER A 11 13.41 -12.54 12.62
N ASP A 12 14.44 -11.82 13.06
CA ASP A 12 15.83 -12.22 12.85
C ASP A 12 16.60 -12.04 14.18
N LYS A 13 17.01 -13.16 14.77
CA LYS A 13 17.62 -13.24 16.11
C LYS A 13 19.09 -12.81 16.17
N SER A 14 19.54 -11.89 15.30
CA SER A 14 20.96 -11.52 15.22
C SER A 14 21.29 -10.03 15.29
N LYS A 15 20.31 -9.12 15.30
CA LYS A 15 20.56 -7.67 15.29
C LYS A 15 19.85 -6.97 16.45
N LYS A 16 20.61 -6.15 17.18
CA LYS A 16 20.13 -5.37 18.33
C LYS A 16 18.84 -4.65 17.95
N GLN A 17 17.76 -5.06 18.61
CA GLN A 17 16.40 -4.56 18.41
C GLN A 17 16.30 -3.14 18.98
N TYR A 18 16.09 -2.15 18.11
CA TYR A 18 15.69 -0.82 18.52
C TYR A 18 14.20 -0.70 18.19
N CYS A 19 13.34 -0.94 19.19
CA CYS A 19 11.91 -0.69 19.06
C CYS A 19 11.70 0.82 18.89
N LEU A 20 11.60 1.29 17.66
CA LEU A 20 11.14 2.64 17.39
C LEU A 20 9.61 2.65 17.42
N GLU A 21 9.05 3.66 18.05
CA GLU A 21 7.63 3.97 17.90
C GLU A 21 7.36 4.34 16.43
N HIS A 22 6.29 3.80 15.84
CA HIS A 22 5.88 4.08 14.45
C HIS A 22 5.82 5.60 14.14
N GLY A 23 5.55 6.44 15.16
CA GLY A 23 5.55 7.89 15.04
C GLY A 23 6.91 8.52 14.72
N LEU A 24 8.02 7.96 15.19
CA LEU A 24 9.35 8.47 14.85
C LEU A 24 9.68 8.16 13.38
N LEU A 25 9.43 6.93 12.94
CA LEU A 25 9.69 6.54 11.56
C LEU A 25 8.80 7.33 10.59
N ALA A 26 7.51 7.46 10.91
CA ALA A 26 6.59 8.28 10.13
C ALA A 26 7.04 9.74 10.04
N SER A 27 7.48 10.36 11.14
CA SER A 27 7.95 11.75 11.11
C SER A 27 9.24 11.91 10.30
N ILE A 28 10.20 10.99 10.41
CA ILE A 28 11.42 10.98 9.57
C ILE A 28 11.07 10.90 8.08
N LEU A 29 10.12 10.03 7.71
CA LEU A 29 9.66 9.86 6.33
C LEU A 29 8.90 11.09 5.81
N VAL A 30 7.97 11.64 6.59
CA VAL A 30 7.23 12.86 6.25
C VAL A 30 8.18 14.03 6.09
N ASP A 31 9.07 14.27 7.05
CA ASP A 31 10.06 15.34 6.97
C ASP A 31 10.91 15.19 5.68
N LYS A 32 11.30 13.96 5.31
CA LYS A 32 12.15 13.71 4.14
C LYS A 32 11.40 13.88 2.81
N TYR A 33 10.22 13.29 2.68
CA TYR A 33 9.52 13.13 1.40
C TYR A 33 8.40 14.16 1.17
N VAL A 34 7.82 14.70 2.24
CA VAL A 34 6.75 15.72 2.18
C VAL A 34 7.35 17.10 2.39
N ASP A 35 8.14 17.30 3.44
CA ASP A 35 8.69 18.61 3.80
C ASP A 35 10.07 18.92 3.22
N TYR A 36 10.61 18.01 2.40
CA TYR A 36 11.90 18.13 1.72
C TYR A 36 13.07 18.44 2.67
N LEU A 37 13.02 17.91 3.90
CA LEU A 37 14.04 18.04 4.91
C LEU A 37 15.01 16.84 4.85
N PRO A 38 16.22 17.01 4.28
CA PRO A 38 17.14 15.90 4.07
C PRO A 38 17.63 15.30 5.39
N LEU A 39 17.96 14.00 5.39
CA LEU A 39 18.30 13.23 6.59
C LEU A 39 19.47 13.84 7.40
N TYR A 40 20.48 14.41 6.74
CA TYR A 40 21.57 15.09 7.46
C TYR A 40 21.07 16.26 8.32
N ARG A 41 20.03 16.96 7.87
CA ARG A 41 19.44 18.11 8.56
C ARG A 41 18.50 17.66 9.67
N GLN A 42 17.78 16.56 9.47
CA GLN A 42 17.02 15.90 10.55
C GLN A 42 17.96 15.44 11.67
N LYS A 43 19.10 14.83 11.34
CA LYS A 43 20.13 14.46 12.33
C LYS A 43 20.64 15.66 13.14
N GLN A 44 20.81 16.83 12.52
CA GLN A 44 21.18 18.05 13.23
C GLN A 44 20.09 18.51 14.20
N ARG A 45 18.80 18.30 13.88
CA ARG A 45 17.70 18.57 14.81
C ARG A 45 17.72 17.62 15.99
N PHE A 46 17.85 16.31 15.75
CA PHE A 46 17.99 15.32 16.81
C PHE A 46 19.20 15.61 17.72
N ALA A 47 20.32 16.04 17.14
CA ALA A 47 21.51 16.40 17.92
C ALA A 47 21.29 17.61 18.85
N ARG A 48 20.41 18.55 18.50
CA ARG A 48 20.02 19.68 19.40
C ARG A 48 19.26 19.19 20.62
N GLU A 49 18.46 18.14 20.44
CA GLU A 49 17.73 17.45 21.51
C GLU A 49 18.60 16.39 22.22
N ASN A 50 19.92 16.41 22.03
CA ASN A 50 20.87 15.43 22.55
C ASN A 50 20.67 13.98 22.07
N ILE A 51 19.95 13.78 20.97
CA ILE A 51 19.74 12.47 20.34
C ILE A 51 20.76 12.30 19.20
N GLN A 52 21.75 11.44 19.40
CA GLN A 52 22.79 11.15 18.41
C GLN A 52 22.40 9.91 17.58
N ILE A 53 22.02 10.12 16.33
CA ILE A 53 21.66 9.04 15.39
C ILE A 53 22.78 8.90 14.35
N ALA A 54 23.31 7.69 14.15
CA ALA A 54 24.28 7.42 13.10
C ALA A 54 23.63 7.54 11.70
N SER A 55 24.39 7.97 10.68
CA SER A 55 23.84 8.07 9.31
C SER A 55 23.33 6.73 8.81
N SER A 56 24.13 5.66 8.98
CA SER A 56 23.77 4.30 8.58
C SER A 56 22.46 3.82 9.19
N THR A 57 22.14 4.27 10.41
CA THR A 57 20.93 3.89 11.13
C THR A 57 19.70 4.57 10.53
N ILE A 58 19.71 5.90 10.39
CA ILE A 58 18.56 6.62 9.82
C ILE A 58 18.35 6.30 8.33
N ASP A 59 19.44 6.08 7.59
CA ASP A 59 19.39 5.65 6.20
C ASP A 59 18.80 4.23 6.08
N GLY A 60 19.21 3.32 6.99
CA GLY A 60 18.69 1.96 7.07
C GLY A 60 17.19 1.92 7.37
N TRP A 61 16.74 2.63 8.41
CA TRP A 61 15.31 2.72 8.77
C TRP A 61 14.47 3.30 7.63
N THR A 62 14.96 4.36 6.98
CA THR A 62 14.25 4.96 5.85
C THR A 62 14.12 3.97 4.70
N LYS A 63 15.17 3.20 4.41
CA LYS A 63 15.17 2.22 3.33
C LYS A 63 14.19 1.07 3.60
N GLU A 64 14.29 0.45 4.78
CA GLU A 64 13.44 -0.67 5.17
C GLU A 64 11.97 -0.27 5.20
N ALA A 65 11.66 0.93 5.70
CA ALA A 65 10.30 1.45 5.68
C ALA A 65 9.74 1.60 4.26
N LEU A 66 10.55 2.07 3.30
CA LEU A 66 10.11 2.24 1.91
C LEU A 66 9.92 0.90 1.19
N GLU A 67 10.69 -0.13 1.55
CA GLU A 67 10.53 -1.48 1.00
C GLU A 67 9.17 -2.10 1.39
N GLU A 68 8.66 -1.74 2.57
CA GLU A 68 7.37 -2.20 3.10
C GLU A 68 6.22 -1.16 2.92
N THR A 69 6.45 -0.04 2.24
CA THR A 69 5.44 1.03 2.09
C THR A 69 4.50 0.78 0.90
N VAL A 70 3.21 0.96 1.12
CA VAL A 70 2.21 1.03 0.03
C VAL A 70 2.27 2.40 -0.65
N LEU A 71 2.67 2.42 -1.92
CA LEU A 71 2.64 3.64 -2.74
C LEU A 71 1.21 3.93 -3.20
N PHE A 72 0.63 5.03 -2.74
CA PHE A 72 -0.63 5.57 -3.27
C PHE A 72 -0.31 6.65 -4.31
N ASP A 73 -0.43 6.31 -5.58
CA ASP A 73 -0.36 7.30 -6.66
C ASP A 73 -1.75 7.91 -6.90
N TYR A 74 -1.95 9.14 -6.45
CA TYR A 74 -3.19 9.88 -6.64
C TYR A 74 -3.11 10.72 -7.93
N SER A 75 -3.95 10.37 -8.91
CA SER A 75 -4.13 11.15 -10.12
C SER A 75 -5.39 12.02 -10.04
N PRO A 76 -5.30 13.36 -10.21
CA PRO A 76 -6.43 14.27 -10.07
C PRO A 76 -7.45 14.17 -11.22
N THR A 77 -7.13 13.47 -12.31
CA THR A 77 -8.01 13.33 -13.47
C THR A 77 -8.47 11.87 -13.62
N PRO A 78 -9.76 11.57 -13.48
CA PRO A 78 -10.30 10.26 -13.85
C PRO A 78 -10.40 10.18 -15.37
N GLY A 79 -9.37 9.66 -16.03
CA GLY A 79 -9.41 9.45 -17.49
C GLY A 79 -8.05 9.21 -18.10
N GLN A 80 -7.91 8.09 -18.82
CA GLN A 80 -6.83 7.66 -19.74
C GLN A 80 -5.34 7.79 -19.34
N LEU A 81 -4.99 8.64 -18.37
CA LEU A 81 -3.65 8.91 -17.84
C LEU A 81 -3.35 8.06 -16.59
N ALA A 82 -4.36 7.61 -15.85
CA ALA A 82 -4.19 6.68 -14.72
C ALA A 82 -3.48 5.34 -15.08
N PRO A 83 -3.59 4.79 -16.30
CA PRO A 83 -2.72 3.69 -16.74
C PRO A 83 -1.24 4.08 -16.89
N LEU A 84 -0.91 5.35 -17.15
CA LEU A 84 0.46 5.78 -17.41
C LEU A 84 1.31 5.79 -16.13
N SER A 85 0.69 5.80 -14.95
CA SER A 85 1.40 5.70 -13.68
C SER A 85 1.89 4.30 -13.37
N ILE A 86 1.30 3.26 -13.95
CA ILE A 86 1.82 1.89 -13.84
C ILE A 86 3.11 1.85 -14.67
N PRO A 87 4.29 1.65 -14.04
CA PRO A 87 5.54 1.60 -14.78
C PRO A 87 5.44 0.50 -15.84
N GLY A 88 5.88 0.79 -17.07
CA GLY A 88 5.86 -0.20 -18.17
C GLY A 88 6.68 -1.46 -17.89
N THR A 89 7.47 -1.47 -16.81
CA THR A 89 8.27 -2.59 -16.31
C THR A 89 7.63 -3.35 -15.16
N PHE A 90 6.40 -3.00 -14.74
CA PHE A 90 5.71 -3.67 -13.64
C PHE A 90 5.46 -5.15 -13.96
N LYS A 91 5.84 -6.01 -13.02
CA LYS A 91 5.59 -7.46 -13.08
C LYS A 91 4.91 -7.89 -11.79
N GLY A 92 3.83 -8.66 -11.90
CA GLY A 92 3.11 -9.17 -10.74
C GLY A 92 1.59 -9.01 -10.86
N TYR A 93 0.94 -8.86 -9.71
CA TYR A 93 -0.52 -8.77 -9.62
C TYR A 93 -0.97 -7.32 -9.68
N LEU A 94 -1.84 -7.01 -10.63
CA LEU A 94 -2.45 -5.70 -10.78
C LEU A 94 -3.94 -5.82 -10.47
N GLN A 95 -4.43 -5.26 -9.37
CA GLN A 95 -5.86 -5.24 -9.05
C GLN A 95 -6.48 -3.91 -9.47
N THR A 96 -7.55 -3.95 -10.28
CA THR A 96 -8.27 -2.73 -10.71
C THR A 96 -9.77 -2.83 -10.45
N ASP A 97 -10.46 -1.70 -10.50
CA ASP A 97 -11.91 -1.59 -10.32
C ASP A 97 -12.75 -2.16 -11.49
N GLY A 98 -12.10 -2.61 -12.56
CA GLY A 98 -12.76 -3.10 -13.78
C GLY A 98 -13.02 -2.02 -14.82
N TYR A 99 -12.42 -0.84 -14.70
CA TYR A 99 -12.53 0.19 -15.74
C TYR A 99 -11.83 -0.23 -17.04
N VAL A 100 -12.51 -0.04 -18.18
CA VAL A 100 -12.09 -0.45 -19.54
C VAL A 100 -10.65 -0.05 -19.90
N VAL A 101 -10.16 1.07 -19.37
CA VAL A 101 -8.81 1.55 -19.62
C VAL A 101 -7.71 0.57 -19.18
N PHE A 102 -8.03 -0.33 -18.25
CA PHE A 102 -7.10 -1.33 -17.73
C PHE A 102 -7.13 -2.66 -18.47
N GLU A 103 -8.08 -2.89 -19.40
CA GLU A 103 -8.17 -4.15 -20.17
C GLU A 103 -6.89 -4.46 -20.95
N LYS A 104 -6.17 -3.43 -21.40
CA LYS A 104 -4.88 -3.58 -22.11
C LYS A 104 -3.83 -4.35 -21.30
N TYR A 105 -3.91 -4.34 -19.97
CA TYR A 105 -2.96 -5.05 -19.11
C TYR A 105 -3.26 -6.54 -19.00
N GLY A 106 -4.50 -6.98 -19.27
CA GLY A 106 -4.87 -8.40 -19.29
C GLY A 106 -4.16 -9.22 -20.37
N HIS A 107 -3.59 -8.56 -21.38
CA HIS A 107 -2.81 -9.21 -22.45
C HIS A 107 -1.30 -9.26 -22.18
N SER A 108 -0.81 -8.61 -21.12
CA SER A 108 0.61 -8.61 -20.79
C SER A 108 1.02 -9.92 -20.12
N LYS A 109 2.10 -10.56 -20.58
CA LYS A 109 2.62 -11.81 -19.99
C LYS A 109 3.21 -11.63 -18.59
N ASP A 110 3.64 -10.41 -18.28
CA ASP A 110 4.29 -10.09 -17.01
C ASP A 110 3.29 -9.66 -15.91
N ILE A 111 2.01 -9.42 -16.27
CA ILE A 111 1.00 -8.90 -15.36
C ILE A 111 -0.16 -9.89 -15.24
N THR A 112 -0.44 -10.32 -14.01
CA THR A 112 -1.67 -11.02 -13.68
C THR A 112 -2.71 -9.99 -13.26
N HIS A 113 -3.64 -9.69 -14.16
CA HIS A 113 -4.71 -8.71 -13.90
C HIS A 113 -5.81 -9.33 -13.03
N LEU A 114 -6.13 -8.67 -11.91
CA LEU A 114 -7.15 -9.04 -10.95
C LEU A 114 -8.28 -8.00 -10.97
N ALA A 115 -9.54 -8.47 -10.98
CA ALA A 115 -10.70 -7.60 -10.82
C ALA A 115 -11.02 -7.40 -9.33
N CYS A 116 -11.47 -6.20 -8.96
CA CYS A 116 -11.83 -5.88 -7.58
C CYS A 116 -13.18 -6.50 -7.18
N SER A 117 -13.16 -7.43 -6.23
CA SER A 117 -14.38 -8.09 -5.71
C SER A 117 -15.39 -7.12 -5.08
N ALA A 118 -14.92 -6.00 -4.49
CA ALA A 118 -15.82 -4.98 -3.94
C ALA A 118 -16.62 -4.26 -5.04
N HIS A 119 -15.98 -3.98 -6.19
CA HIS A 119 -16.69 -3.40 -7.35
C HIS A 119 -17.64 -4.41 -7.98
N ALA A 120 -17.19 -5.66 -8.16
CA ALA A 120 -18.05 -6.74 -8.68
C ALA A 120 -19.30 -6.95 -7.80
N ARG A 121 -19.14 -7.00 -6.48
CA ARG A 121 -20.25 -7.12 -5.53
C ARG A 121 -21.26 -5.98 -5.67
N ARG A 122 -20.79 -4.73 -5.77
CA ARG A 122 -21.66 -3.55 -5.91
C ARG A 122 -22.53 -3.63 -7.16
N GLU A 123 -21.98 -4.11 -8.27
CA GLU A 123 -22.76 -4.31 -9.51
C GLU A 123 -23.79 -5.45 -9.36
N PHE A 124 -23.46 -6.53 -8.64
CA PHE A 124 -24.44 -7.56 -8.32
C PHE A 124 -25.56 -7.05 -7.40
N GLU A 125 -25.26 -6.21 -6.42
CA GLU A 125 -26.26 -5.55 -5.58
C GLU A 125 -27.22 -4.69 -6.43
N LYS A 126 -26.70 -3.88 -7.36
CA LYS A 126 -27.53 -3.12 -8.31
C LYS A 126 -28.38 -4.01 -9.22
N SER A 127 -27.87 -5.19 -9.58
CA SER A 127 -28.59 -6.11 -10.46
C SER A 127 -29.76 -6.85 -9.80
N LEU A 128 -29.95 -6.70 -8.48
CA LEU A 128 -31.08 -7.31 -7.75
C LEU A 128 -32.45 -6.89 -8.30
N ASP A 129 -32.56 -5.66 -8.81
CA ASP A 129 -33.80 -5.14 -9.40
C ASP A 129 -34.09 -5.70 -10.80
N ASN A 130 -33.07 -6.26 -11.48
CA ASN A 130 -33.18 -6.80 -12.83
C ASN A 130 -33.28 -8.34 -12.88
N ASP A 131 -32.45 -9.04 -12.11
CA ASP A 131 -32.41 -10.52 -12.05
C ASP A 131 -32.06 -10.99 -10.64
N ARG A 132 -33.05 -10.87 -9.77
CA ARG A 132 -32.93 -11.20 -8.35
C ARG A 132 -32.38 -12.62 -8.09
N PRO A 133 -32.91 -13.70 -8.70
CA PRO A 133 -32.44 -15.05 -8.38
C PRO A 133 -30.96 -15.28 -8.69
N ARG A 134 -30.44 -14.73 -9.80
CA ARG A 134 -29.02 -14.87 -10.16
C ARG A 134 -28.14 -13.94 -9.33
N ALA A 135 -28.58 -12.71 -9.11
CA ALA A 135 -27.87 -11.74 -8.28
C ALA A 135 -27.70 -12.22 -6.83
N GLU A 136 -28.77 -12.73 -6.20
CA GLU A 136 -28.71 -13.29 -4.84
C GLU A 136 -27.75 -14.49 -4.76
N LYS A 137 -27.75 -15.37 -5.77
CA LYS A 137 -26.81 -16.49 -5.85
C LYS A 137 -25.36 -15.99 -5.94
N ALA A 138 -25.07 -15.00 -6.79
CA ALA A 138 -23.74 -14.42 -6.92
C ALA A 138 -23.27 -13.77 -5.61
N LEU A 139 -24.12 -12.96 -4.97
CA LEU A 139 -23.83 -12.33 -3.68
C LEU A 139 -23.57 -13.36 -2.58
N THR A 140 -24.34 -14.44 -2.55
CA THR A 140 -24.13 -15.55 -1.59
C THR A 140 -22.78 -16.24 -1.80
N LEU A 141 -22.37 -16.47 -3.05
CA LEU A 141 -21.08 -17.08 -3.37
C LEU A 141 -19.92 -16.13 -2.99
N ILE A 142 -20.07 -14.83 -3.28
CA ILE A 142 -19.11 -13.80 -2.87
C ILE A 142 -18.98 -13.79 -1.34
N GLN A 143 -20.10 -13.80 -0.60
CA GLN A 143 -20.07 -13.84 0.86
C GLN A 143 -19.34 -15.05 1.42
N LYS A 144 -19.50 -16.24 0.81
CA LYS A 144 -18.79 -17.46 1.21
C LYS A 144 -17.27 -17.42 0.94
N SER A 145 -16.82 -16.50 0.09
CA SER A 145 -15.38 -16.37 -0.23
C SER A 145 -14.61 -15.53 0.79
N TYR A 146 -15.30 -14.74 1.61
CA TYR A 146 -14.70 -14.02 2.72
C TYR A 146 -14.57 -14.96 3.94
N PRO A 147 -13.38 -15.07 4.56
CA PRO A 147 -13.15 -15.91 5.74
C PRO A 147 -13.90 -15.43 6.98
#